data_AF-A0A374N2A6-F1
#
_entry.id   AF-A0A374N2A6-F1
#
_cell.length_a   1.000
_cell.length_b   1.000
_cell.length_c   1.000
_cell.angle_alpha   90.00
_cell.angle_beta   90.00
_cell.angle_gamma   90.00
#
_symmetry.space_group_name_H-M   'P 1'
#
loop_
_entity.id
_entity.type
_entity.pdbx_description
1 polymer ?
#
loop_
_entity_poly.entity_id
_entity_poly.type
_entity_poly.pdbx_seq_one_letter_code
_entity_poly.pdbx_strand_id
1 'polypeptide(L)' 'MAKEKYILTPKAPEVPQINSLWCSLGNTEKVSVRDLWHQKDLGEYKGGFWTQVPYHGVTFVKKITLVE' A
#
# COMPACT_ATOMS: atom_id res chain seq x y z
N MET A 1 14.47 -45.89 -8.53
CA MET A 1 14.95 -44.60 -8.01
C MET A 1 13.73 -43.74 -7.69
N ALA A 2 13.43 -43.51 -6.41
CA ALA A 2 12.29 -42.68 -6.01
C ALA A 2 12.67 -41.20 -6.20
N LYS A 3 11.86 -40.46 -6.95
CA LYS A 3 12.08 -39.03 -7.22
C LYS A 3 11.30 -38.25 -6.16
N GLU A 4 11.97 -37.83 -5.09
CA GLU A 4 11.36 -36.92 -4.11
C GLU A 4 11.12 -35.56 -4.77
N LYS A 5 9.87 -35.10 -4.71
CA LYS A 5 9.47 -33.77 -5.16
C LYS A 5 9.22 -32.94 -3.91
N TYR A 6 9.88 -31.80 -3.82
CA TYR A 6 9.72 -30.84 -2.74
C TYR A 6 8.96 -29.61 -3.25
N ILE A 7 8.00 -29.11 -2.47
CA ILE A 7 7.38 -27.81 -2.68
C ILE A 7 7.97 -26.89 -1.60
N LEU A 8 8.71 -25.87 -2.03
CA LEU A 8 9.26 -24.85 -1.14
C LEU A 8 8.37 -23.63 -1.22
N THR A 9 7.72 -23.29 -0.11
CA THR A 9 6.98 -22.03 0.02
C THR A 9 7.80 -21.09 0.91
N PRO A 10 8.07 -19.84 0.49
CA PRO A 10 8.72 -18.87 1.35
C PRO A 10 7.83 -18.56 2.56
N LYS A 11 8.45 -18.41 3.73
CA LYS A 11 7.75 -17.99 4.94
C LYS A 11 7.21 -16.57 4.73
N ALA A 12 5.95 -16.35 5.09
CA ALA A 12 5.35 -15.02 5.07
C ALA A 12 6.21 -14.04 5.91
N PRO A 13 6.40 -12.80 5.44
CA PRO A 13 7.10 -11.79 6.23
C PRO A 13 6.33 -11.56 7.54
N GLU A 14 7.06 -11.54 8.66
CA GLU A 14 6.47 -11.36 10.00
C GLU A 14 5.96 -9.92 10.21
N VAL A 15 6.41 -8.98 9.38
CA VAL A 15 6.01 -7.58 9.40
C VAL A 15 5.27 -7.18 8.11
N PRO A 16 4.17 -6.40 8.21
CA PRO A 16 3.49 -5.83 7.04
C PRO A 16 4.45 -4.98 6.22
N GLN A 17 4.33 -5.04 4.89
CA GLN A 17 5.15 -4.19 4.01
C GLN A 17 4.61 -2.76 4.04
N ILE A 18 5.52 -1.79 4.23
CA ILE A 18 5.22 -0.37 4.17
C ILE A 18 5.48 0.10 2.73
N ASN A 19 4.41 0.43 2.01
CA ASN A 19 4.55 0.95 0.65
C ASN A 19 4.42 2.48 0.65
N SER A 20 5.35 3.15 -0.03
CA SER A 20 5.29 4.58 -0.30
C SER A 20 4.66 4.80 -1.67
N LEU A 21 3.55 5.56 -1.75
CA LEU A 21 2.90 5.83 -3.03
C LEU A 21 3.52 7.02 -3.78
N TRP A 22 4.07 7.99 -3.04
CA TRP A 22 4.64 9.21 -3.61
C TRP A 22 5.57 9.87 -2.60
N CYS A 23 6.87 9.60 -2.73
CA CYS A 23 7.93 10.34 -2.02
C CYS A 23 8.87 11.05 -3.01
N SER A 24 8.92 10.61 -4.27
CA SER A 24 9.87 11.10 -5.29
C SER A 24 9.37 12.27 -6.13
N LEU A 25 8.10 12.66 -6.01
CA LEU A 25 7.47 13.60 -6.95
C LEU A 25 7.61 15.09 -6.58
N GLY A 26 8.24 15.42 -5.45
CA GLY A 26 8.41 16.84 -5.05
C GLY A 26 7.10 17.54 -4.66
N ASN A 27 6.03 16.79 -4.43
CA ASN A 27 4.71 17.31 -4.10
C ASN A 27 4.74 17.92 -2.68
N THR A 28 4.77 19.26 -2.60
CA THR A 28 4.74 20.01 -1.33
C THR A 28 3.33 20.23 -0.80
N GLU A 29 2.31 19.98 -1.61
CA GLU A 29 0.91 20.19 -1.28
C GLU A 29 0.32 19.08 -0.41
N LYS A 30 -0.63 19.45 0.45
CA LYS A 30 -1.44 18.49 1.20
C LYS A 30 -2.40 17.80 0.25
N VAL A 31 -2.47 16.48 0.37
CA VAL A 31 -3.30 15.62 -0.48
C VAL A 31 -4.21 14.77 0.41
N SER A 32 -5.51 14.80 0.12
CA SER A 32 -6.47 13.88 0.73
C SER A 32 -6.42 12.51 0.08
N VAL A 33 -6.46 11.45 0.87
CA VAL A 33 -6.45 10.05 0.40
C VAL A 33 -7.71 9.34 0.85
N ARG A 34 -8.34 8.60 -0.07
CA ARG A 34 -9.53 7.78 0.18
C ARG A 34 -9.24 6.31 -0.07
N ASP A 35 -9.65 5.47 0.86
CA ASP A 35 -9.76 4.03 0.67
C ASP A 35 -11.03 3.71 -0.12
N LEU A 36 -10.84 3.13 -1.31
CA LEU A 36 -11.94 2.79 -2.22
C LEU A 36 -12.63 1.48 -1.84
N TRP A 37 -11.95 0.56 -1.15
CA TRP A 37 -12.57 -0.68 -0.66
C TRP A 37 -13.55 -0.36 0.46
N HIS A 38 -13.13 0.46 1.42
CA HIS A 38 -13.94 0.81 2.59
C HIS A 38 -14.80 2.05 2.37
N GLN A 39 -14.70 2.70 1.20
CA GLN A 39 -15.38 3.96 0.90
C GLN A 39 -15.17 5.01 2.01
N LYS A 40 -13.92 5.12 2.49
CA LYS A 40 -13.55 5.90 3.66
C LYS A 40 -12.40 6.84 3.36
N ASP A 41 -12.52 8.08 3.79
CA ASP A 41 -11.42 9.02 3.74
C ASP A 41 -10.43 8.73 4.86
N LEU A 42 -9.16 8.55 4.50
CA LEU A 42 -8.06 8.23 5.43
C LEU A 42 -7.43 9.50 6.02
N GLY A 43 -7.60 10.64 5.35
CA GLY A 43 -7.15 11.95 5.81
C GLY A 43 -6.25 12.67 4.80
N GLU A 44 -5.65 13.76 5.26
CA GLU A 44 -4.72 14.59 4.50
C GLU A 44 -3.26 14.25 4.83
N TYR A 45 -2.44 14.12 3.80
CA TYR A 45 -1.03 13.79 3.92
C TYR A 45 -0.18 14.77 3.11
N LYS A 46 0.97 15.16 3.66
CA LYS A 46 1.93 16.07 3.00
C LYS A 46 3.23 15.32 2.73
N GLY A 47 3.80 15.49 1.54
CA GLY A 47 5.09 14.91 1.17
C GLY A 47 5.07 13.40 0.86
N GLY A 48 4.07 12.66 1.32
CA GLY A 48 3.83 11.29 0.90
C GLY A 48 2.71 10.58 1.66
N PHE A 49 2.34 9.39 1.18
CA PHE A 49 1.37 8.50 1.82
C PHE A 49 2.00 7.12 1.98
N TRP A 50 1.90 6.57 3.19
CA TRP A 50 2.37 5.24 3.54
C TRP A 50 1.24 4.44 4.15
N THR A 51 1.16 3.16 3.78
CA THR A 51 0.20 2.24 4.37
C THR A 51 0.82 0.86 4.49
N GLN A 52 0.34 0.10 5.48
CA GLN A 52 0.73 -1.28 5.69
C GLN A 52 -0.15 -2.19 4.84
N VAL A 53 0.50 -2.99 3.99
CA VAL A 53 -0.19 -4.02 3.20
C VAL A 53 0.19 -5.38 3.77
N PRO A 54 -0.79 -6.18 4.23
CA PRO A 54 -0.54 -7.56 4.67
C PRO A 54 0.08 -8.41 3.56
N TYR A 55 0.69 -9.54 3.92
CA TYR A 55 1.19 -10.49 2.93
C TYR A 55 0.06 -11.01 2.04
N HIS A 56 0.24 -10.96 0.71
CA HIS A 56 -0.81 -11.17 -0.30
C HIS A 56 -2.03 -10.22 -0.20
N GLY A 57 -1.95 -9.19 0.64
CA GLY A 57 -2.93 -8.14 0.73
C GLY A 57 -2.84 -7.17 -0.44
N VAL A 58 -3.95 -6.49 -0.70
CA VAL A 58 -4.01 -5.38 -1.66
C VAL A 58 -4.76 -4.24 -0.99
N THR A 59 -4.26 -3.02 -1.15
CA THR A 59 -5.00 -1.80 -0.80
C THR A 59 -5.34 -1.05 -2.08
N PHE A 60 -6.53 -0.46 -2.14
CA PHE A 60 -6.95 0.35 -3.29
C PHE A 60 -7.33 1.74 -2.80
N VAL A 61 -6.45 2.69 -3.09
CA VAL A 61 -6.58 4.06 -2.62
C VAL A 61 -6.62 5.05 -3.79
N LYS A 62 -7.32 6.17 -3.58
CA LYS A 62 -7.41 7.27 -4.54
C LYS A 62 -6.97 8.57 -3.89
N LYS A 63 -6.17 9.35 -4.62
CA LYS A 63 -5.94 10.77 -4.32
C LYS A 63 -7.22 11.55 -4.60
N ILE A 64 -7.73 12.25 -3.60
CA ILE A 64 -8.76 13.26 -3.76
C ILE A 64 -8.04 14.57 -4.05
N THR A 65 -8.21 15.08 -5.27
CA THR A 65 -7.87 16.46 -5.60
C THR A 65 -9.09 17.30 -5.26
N LEU A 66 -8.96 18.28 -4.38
CA LEU A 66 -9.99 19.31 -4.24
C LEU A 66 -9.93 20.13 -5.53
N VAL A 67 -10.98 20.01 -6.34
CA VAL A 67 -11.20 20.91 -7.48
C VAL A 67 -11.96 22.10 -6.90
N GLU A 68 -11.34 23.27 -6.91
CA GLU A 68 -12.01 24.55 -6.62
C GLU A 68 -13.09 24.86 -7.65
#